data_AF-A0A349PJL9-F1
#
_entry.id   AF-A0A349PJL9-F1
#
_cell.length_a   1.000
_cell.length_b   1.000
_cell.length_c   1.000
_cell.angle_alpha   90.00
_cell.angle_beta   90.00
_cell.angle_gamma   90.00
#
_symmetry.space_group_name_H-M   'P 1'
#
loop_
_entity.id
_entity.type
_entity.pdbx_description
1 polymer ?
#
loop_
_entity_poly.entity_id
_entity_poly.type
_entity_poly.pdbx_seq_one_letter_code
_entity_poly.pdbx_strand_id
1 'polypeptide(L)'
;MPKKNLLIAILFVLLGIAVGRYVFPKQGDTKSIQITENSDCDLKGLDNGKLNTKIDLLQEYAVFTALPKEKFADPVNYADSMINAVNSINEDELTVRFNATADPAKSDEQRAAEIVKFLNFLATDIKDDLK
;
A
#
# COMPACT_ATOMS: atom_id res chain seq x y z
N MET A 1 -27.94 5.56 11.96
CA MET A 1 -27.84 4.44 11.00
C MET A 1 -27.06 4.90 9.76
N PRO A 2 -25.78 4.51 9.60
CA PRO A 2 -25.18 4.40 8.26
C PRO A 2 -24.23 3.19 8.12
N LYS A 3 -24.37 2.13 8.94
CA LYS A 3 -23.49 0.95 8.90
C LYS A 3 -23.66 0.10 7.62
N LYS A 4 -24.77 0.26 6.88
CA LYS A 4 -25.09 -0.55 5.70
C LYS A 4 -24.33 -0.13 4.43
N ASN A 5 -23.94 1.14 4.29
CA ASN A 5 -23.32 1.63 3.06
C ASN A 5 -21.80 1.39 3.03
N LEU A 6 -21.15 1.32 4.19
CA LEU A 6 -19.72 1.01 4.30
C LEU A 6 -19.42 -0.45 3.94
N LEU A 7 -20.28 -1.37 4.38
CA LEU A 7 -20.19 -2.81 4.06
C LEU A 7 -20.28 -3.07 2.55
N ILE A 8 -21.07 -2.29 1.83
CA ILE A 8 -21.24 -2.41 0.37
C ILE A 8 -19.98 -1.94 -0.37
N ALA A 9 -19.36 -0.84 0.06
CA ALA A 9 -18.12 -0.36 -0.54
C ALA A 9 -16.96 -1.35 -0.35
N ILE A 10 -16.84 -1.95 0.85
CA ILE A 10 -15.85 -3.00 1.14
C ILE A 10 -16.10 -4.22 0.24
N LEU A 11 -17.37 -4.58 0.00
CA LEU A 11 -17.73 -5.71 -0.86
C LEU A 11 -17.30 -5.51 -2.33
N PHE A 12 -17.43 -4.29 -2.87
CA PHE A 12 -17.00 -3.98 -4.24
C PHE A 12 -15.47 -4.02 -4.40
N VAL A 13 -14.72 -3.58 -3.38
CA VAL A 13 -13.26 -3.71 -3.36
C VAL A 13 -12.84 -5.18 -3.32
N LEU A 14 -13.51 -6.02 -2.51
CA LEU A 14 -13.26 -7.46 -2.43
C LEU A 14 -13.55 -8.19 -3.75
N LEU A 15 -14.61 -7.81 -4.47
CA LEU A 15 -14.92 -8.39 -5.79
C LEU A 15 -13.87 -8.01 -6.84
N GLY A 16 -13.35 -6.79 -6.84
CA GLY A 16 -12.29 -6.36 -7.76
C GLY A 16 -11.00 -7.16 -7.59
N ILE A 17 -10.59 -7.43 -6.35
CA ILE A 17 -9.36 -8.16 -6.03
C ILE A 17 -9.48 -9.66 -6.36
N ALA A 18 -10.67 -10.26 -6.14
CA ALA A 18 -10.93 -11.65 -6.47
C ALA A 18 -10.90 -11.91 -7.99
N VAL A 19 -11.47 -11.01 -8.80
CA VAL A 19 -11.43 -11.12 -10.26
C VAL A 19 -10.00 -10.95 -10.78
N GLY A 20 -9.23 -10.01 -10.21
CA GLY A 20 -7.82 -9.79 -10.57
C GLY A 20 -6.94 -11.04 -10.38
N ARG A 21 -7.13 -11.79 -9.29
CA ARG A 21 -6.38 -13.05 -9.04
C ARG A 21 -6.84 -14.24 -9.88
N TYR A 22 -8.09 -14.24 -10.36
CA TYR A 22 -8.60 -15.31 -11.23
C TYR A 22 -8.17 -15.12 -12.69
N VAL A 23 -8.02 -13.87 -13.15
CA VAL A 23 -7.54 -13.54 -14.51
C VAL A 23 -6.00 -13.54 -14.58
N PHE A 24 -5.31 -13.21 -13.47
CA PHE A 24 -3.86 -13.27 -13.36
C PHE A 24 -3.44 -14.23 -12.23
N PRO A 25 -3.49 -15.56 -12.44
CA PRO A 25 -2.93 -16.49 -11.49
C PRO A 25 -1.40 -16.32 -11.49
N LYS A 26 -0.83 -15.81 -10.39
CA LYS A 26 0.62 -15.83 -10.14
C LYS A 26 1.06 -17.30 -10.08
N GLN A 27 1.51 -17.84 -11.21
CA GLN A 27 2.25 -19.10 -11.23
C GLN A 27 3.57 -18.87 -10.48
N GLY A 28 3.71 -19.58 -9.38
CA GLY A 28 4.98 -19.72 -8.69
C GLY A 28 5.90 -20.58 -9.55
N ASP A 29 6.89 -19.95 -10.15
CA ASP A 29 8.15 -20.59 -10.52
C ASP A 29 9.27 -19.60 -10.23
N THR A 30 10.29 -20.09 -9.56
CA THR A 30 11.47 -19.36 -9.12
C THR A 30 12.26 -18.90 -10.33
N LYS A 31 11.91 -17.75 -10.90
CA LYS A 31 12.75 -16.97 -11.81
C LYS A 31 12.68 -15.53 -11.34
N SER A 32 13.84 -14.98 -11.00
CA SER A 32 14.03 -13.56 -10.76
C SER A 32 13.23 -12.76 -11.78
N ILE A 33 12.33 -11.89 -11.32
CA ILE A 33 11.61 -10.98 -12.19
C ILE A 33 12.67 -10.03 -12.76
N GLN A 34 13.18 -10.33 -13.94
CA GLN A 34 13.77 -9.30 -14.78
C GLN A 34 12.58 -8.51 -15.31
N ILE A 35 12.28 -7.41 -14.63
CA ILE A 35 11.43 -6.36 -15.16
C ILE A 35 12.16 -5.85 -16.40
N THR A 36 11.72 -6.29 -17.57
CA THR A 36 12.16 -5.66 -18.82
C THR A 36 11.49 -4.30 -18.85
N GLU A 37 12.27 -3.26 -18.60
CA GLU A 37 11.93 -1.85 -18.77
C GLU A 37 11.55 -1.59 -20.23
N ASN A 38 10.34 -1.95 -20.62
CA ASN A 38 9.76 -1.54 -21.91
C ASN A 38 8.57 -0.65 -21.62
N SER A 39 8.87 0.55 -21.11
CA SER A 39 7.98 1.70 -21.17
C SER A 39 8.86 2.94 -21.05
N ASP A 40 9.43 3.35 -22.19
CA ASP A 40 9.92 4.71 -22.43
C ASP A 40 8.73 5.68 -22.31
N CYS A 41 8.30 5.93 -21.07
CA CYS A 41 7.58 7.14 -20.73
C CYS A 41 8.65 8.14 -20.33
N ASP A 42 9.01 9.01 -21.28
CA ASP A 42 10.00 10.09 -21.12
C ASP A 42 9.47 11.14 -20.11
N LEU A 43 9.47 10.76 -18.82
CA LEU A 43 9.12 11.59 -17.66
C LEU A 43 10.40 12.29 -17.17
N LYS A 44 10.90 13.23 -17.98
CA LYS A 44 12.06 14.05 -17.64
C LYS A 44 11.76 14.89 -16.39
N GLY A 45 12.29 14.45 -15.25
CA GLY A 45 12.20 15.16 -13.96
C GLY A 45 11.53 14.37 -12.83
N LEU A 46 10.98 13.19 -13.13
CA LEU A 46 10.35 12.33 -12.14
C LEU A 46 11.37 11.36 -11.55
N ASP A 47 11.51 11.33 -10.22
CA ASP A 47 12.25 10.26 -9.54
C ASP A 47 11.38 8.99 -9.58
N ASN A 48 11.41 8.32 -10.74
CA ASN A 48 10.64 7.10 -11.01
C ASN A 48 10.88 6.02 -9.93
N GLY A 49 12.05 6.01 -9.28
CA GLY A 49 12.35 5.08 -8.18
C GLY A 49 11.49 5.36 -6.95
N LYS A 50 11.37 6.63 -6.54
CA LYS A 50 10.52 7.02 -5.39
C LYS A 50 9.05 6.83 -5.66
N LEU A 51 8.57 7.25 -6.84
CA LEU A 51 7.16 7.10 -7.20
C LEU A 51 6.74 5.62 -7.21
N ASN A 52 7.56 4.74 -7.79
CA ASN A 52 7.30 3.29 -7.76
C ASN A 52 7.27 2.77 -6.33
N THR A 53 8.20 3.21 -5.48
CA THR A 53 8.23 2.82 -4.06
C THR A 53 6.97 3.28 -3.31
N LYS A 54 6.46 4.49 -3.59
CA LYS A 54 5.19 4.99 -3.02
C LYS A 54 4.00 4.14 -3.47
N ILE A 55 3.95 3.75 -4.74
CA ILE A 55 2.90 2.88 -5.30
C ILE A 55 2.95 1.50 -4.65
N ASP A 56 4.14 0.90 -4.54
CA ASP A 56 4.33 -0.40 -3.90
C ASP A 56 3.91 -0.36 -2.43
N LEU A 57 4.32 0.69 -1.71
CA LEU A 57 3.91 0.91 -0.32
C LEU A 57 2.39 1.02 -0.17
N LEU A 58 1.71 1.72 -1.08
CA LEU A 58 0.25 1.83 -1.07
C LEU A 58 -0.41 0.45 -1.26
N GLN A 59 0.10 -0.35 -2.19
CA GLN A 59 -0.41 -1.69 -2.45
C GLN A 59 -0.16 -2.63 -1.26
N GLU A 60 1.05 -2.64 -0.72
CA GLU A 60 1.42 -3.48 0.42
C GLU A 60 0.58 -3.15 1.66
N TYR A 61 0.41 -1.86 1.96
CA TYR A 61 -0.35 -1.42 3.13
C TYR A 61 -1.85 -1.68 2.98
N ALA A 62 -2.41 -1.54 1.77
CA ALA A 62 -3.79 -1.94 1.48
C ALA A 62 -4.00 -3.45 1.67
N VAL A 63 -3.04 -4.28 1.23
CA VAL A 63 -3.08 -5.72 1.46
C VAL A 63 -2.97 -6.05 2.95
N PHE A 64 -2.07 -5.39 3.67
CA PHE A 64 -1.88 -5.54 5.12
C PHE A 64 -3.17 -5.31 5.90
N THR A 65 -3.90 -4.24 5.55
CA THR A 65 -5.14 -3.85 6.22
C THR A 65 -6.37 -4.66 5.82
N ALA A 66 -6.36 -5.25 4.61
CA ALA A 66 -7.48 -6.02 4.08
C ALA A 66 -7.42 -7.52 4.43
N LEU A 67 -6.23 -8.07 4.67
CA LEU A 67 -6.08 -9.50 4.95
C LEU A 67 -6.13 -9.79 6.46
N PRO A 68 -6.80 -10.88 6.86
CA PRO A 68 -6.76 -11.34 8.23
C PRO A 68 -5.35 -11.88 8.57
N LYS A 69 -4.91 -11.71 9.82
CA LYS A 69 -3.50 -11.90 10.24
C LYS A 69 -2.96 -13.30 9.93
N GLU A 70 -3.83 -14.30 9.89
CA GLU A 70 -3.54 -15.71 9.61
C GLU A 70 -3.12 -15.96 8.15
N LYS A 71 -3.26 -14.95 7.27
CA LYS A 71 -2.83 -15.02 5.87
C LYS A 71 -1.41 -14.49 5.64
N PHE A 72 -0.79 -13.88 6.65
CA PHE A 72 0.60 -13.48 6.58
C PHE A 72 1.47 -14.62 7.10
N ALA A 73 2.39 -15.10 6.25
CA ALA A 73 3.40 -16.07 6.67
C ALA A 73 4.27 -15.51 7.80
N ASP A 74 4.56 -14.21 7.75
CA ASP A 74 5.26 -13.47 8.79
C ASP A 74 4.83 -11.98 8.79
N PRO A 75 3.98 -11.57 9.76
CA PRO A 75 3.54 -10.19 9.89
C PRO A 75 4.65 -9.19 10.24
N VAL A 76 5.74 -9.65 10.89
CA VAL A 76 6.84 -8.78 11.32
C VAL A 76 7.69 -8.40 10.11
N ASN A 77 8.06 -9.39 9.30
CA ASN A 77 8.78 -9.14 8.05
C ASN A 77 7.99 -8.21 7.11
N TYR A 78 6.66 -8.31 7.11
CA TYR A 78 5.80 -7.42 6.32
C TYR A 78 5.84 -5.97 6.84
N ALA A 79 5.82 -5.78 8.16
CA ALA A 79 5.97 -4.46 8.78
C ALA A 79 7.36 -3.85 8.52
N ASP A 80 8.42 -4.66 8.62
CA ASP A 80 9.79 -4.23 8.35
C ASP A 80 9.99 -3.82 6.88
N SER A 81 9.38 -4.53 5.94
CA SER A 81 9.36 -4.15 4.52
C SER A 81 8.78 -2.74 4.32
N MET A 82 7.62 -2.48 4.92
CA MET A 82 6.96 -1.18 4.81
C MET A 82 7.77 -0.05 5.48
N ILE A 83 8.41 -0.32 6.63
CA ILE A 83 9.31 0.64 7.29
C ILE A 83 10.50 0.98 6.38
N ASN A 84 11.12 -0.03 5.77
CA ASN A 84 12.24 0.16 4.85
C ASN A 84 11.84 0.96 3.61
N ALA A 85 10.66 0.69 3.05
CA ALA A 85 10.11 1.46 1.93
C ALA A 85 9.93 2.95 2.30
N VAL A 86 9.30 3.23 3.45
CA VAL A 86 9.14 4.61 3.96
C VAL A 86 10.48 5.32 4.14
N ASN A 87 11.44 4.65 4.77
CA ASN A 87 12.78 5.21 4.98
C ASN A 87 13.52 5.48 3.66
N SER A 88 13.34 4.63 2.65
CA SER A 88 13.99 4.78 1.34
C SER A 88 13.44 5.96 0.52
N ILE A 89 12.17 6.31 0.71
CA ILE A 89 11.55 7.50 0.09
C ILE A 89 12.16 8.78 0.68
N ASN A 90 12.56 8.73 1.96
CA ASN A 90 13.25 9.81 2.69
C ASN A 90 12.43 11.11 2.70
N GLU A 91 11.15 10.99 3.06
CA GLU A 91 10.23 12.11 3.23
C GLU A 91 9.74 12.16 4.68
N ASP A 92 9.98 13.30 5.34
CA ASP A 92 9.66 13.48 6.76
C ASP A 92 8.16 13.32 7.02
N GLU A 93 7.32 13.91 6.17
CA GLU A 93 5.87 13.86 6.36
C GLU A 93 5.31 12.44 6.18
N LEU A 94 5.80 11.70 5.18
CA LEU A 94 5.47 10.28 4.98
C LEU A 94 5.83 9.47 6.22
N THR A 95 7.04 9.66 6.75
CA THR A 95 7.56 8.95 7.92
C THR A 95 6.73 9.24 9.17
N VAL A 96 6.41 10.50 9.43
CA VAL A 96 5.57 10.91 10.56
C VAL A 96 4.18 10.26 10.48
N ARG A 97 3.56 10.30 9.29
CA ARG A 97 2.22 9.74 9.09
C ARG A 97 2.21 8.23 9.19
N PHE A 98 3.25 7.55 8.69
CA PHE A 98 3.41 6.11 8.84
C PHE A 98 3.54 5.71 10.32
N ASN A 99 4.44 6.37 11.07
CA ASN A 99 4.65 6.07 12.49
C ASN A 99 3.38 6.29 13.34
N ALA A 100 2.56 7.27 12.97
CA ALA A 100 1.28 7.52 13.64
C ALA A 100 0.29 6.34 13.54
N THR A 101 0.43 5.44 12.56
CA THR A 101 -0.41 4.24 12.40
C THR A 101 -0.11 3.14 13.42
N ALA A 102 1.10 3.12 13.97
CA ALA A 102 1.60 2.11 14.90
C ALA A 102 1.79 2.63 16.33
N ASP A 103 1.32 3.85 16.62
CA ASP A 103 1.47 4.49 17.92
C ASP A 103 0.80 3.67 19.05
N PRO A 104 1.56 3.12 20.02
CA PRO A 104 1.02 2.28 21.08
C PRO A 104 0.15 3.07 22.08
N ALA A 105 0.23 4.41 22.09
CA ALA A 105 -0.62 5.25 22.93
C ALA A 105 -2.04 5.43 22.38
N LYS A 106 -2.31 5.02 21.13
CA LYS A 106 -3.62 5.17 20.47
C LYS A 106 -4.47 3.92 20.60
N SER A 107 -5.79 4.08 20.77
CA SER A 107 -6.77 2.98 20.71
C SER A 107 -6.84 2.34 19.32
N ASP A 108 -7.44 1.16 19.22
CA ASP A 108 -7.63 0.46 17.94
C ASP A 108 -8.40 1.33 16.93
N GLU A 109 -9.42 2.05 17.36
CA GLU A 109 -10.21 2.97 16.51
C GLU A 109 -9.36 4.18 16.07
N GLN A 110 -8.53 4.70 16.96
CA GLN A 110 -7.64 5.81 16.64
C GLN A 110 -6.58 5.37 15.63
N ARG A 111 -5.97 4.19 15.81
CA ARG A 111 -5.00 3.63 14.85
C ARG A 111 -5.64 3.37 13.50
N ALA A 112 -6.87 2.86 13.47
CA ALA A 112 -7.63 2.69 12.23
C ALA A 112 -7.86 4.03 11.50
N ALA A 113 -8.15 5.11 12.24
CA ALA A 113 -8.28 6.45 11.64
C ALA A 113 -6.96 6.97 11.09
N GLU A 114 -5.82 6.72 11.75
CA GLU A 114 -4.50 7.09 11.25
C GLU A 114 -4.11 6.31 10.01
N ILE A 115 -4.44 5.02 9.94
CA ILE A 115 -4.25 4.19 8.73
C ILE A 115 -4.98 4.80 7.54
N VAL A 116 -6.24 5.19 7.71
CA VAL A 116 -7.02 5.81 6.62
C VAL A 116 -6.41 7.16 6.21
N LYS A 117 -5.97 7.98 7.16
CA LYS A 117 -5.28 9.25 6.85
C LYS A 117 -3.96 9.02 6.11
N PHE A 118 -3.19 8.01 6.50
CA PHE A 118 -1.94 7.65 5.85
C PHE A 118 -2.17 7.22 4.40
N LEU A 119 -3.11 6.30 4.16
CA LEU A 119 -3.45 5.85 2.81
C LEU A 119 -3.95 7.00 1.91
N ASN A 120 -4.77 7.90 2.44
CA ASN A 120 -5.23 9.07 1.71
C ASN A 120 -4.10 10.05 1.39
N PHE A 121 -3.20 10.27 2.34
CA PHE A 121 -2.01 11.09 2.12
C PHE A 121 -1.15 10.49 1.00
N LEU A 122 -0.79 9.20 1.11
CA LEU A 122 0.05 8.52 0.13
C LEU A 122 -0.57 8.53 -1.27
N ALA A 123 -1.88 8.32 -1.39
CA ALA A 123 -2.57 8.41 -2.68
C ALA A 123 -2.60 9.83 -3.26
N THR A 124 -2.70 10.85 -2.41
CA THR A 124 -2.66 12.26 -2.84
C THR A 124 -1.26 12.65 -3.30
N ASP A 125 -0.26 12.23 -2.56
CA ASP A 125 1.16 12.47 -2.82
C ASP A 125 1.60 11.82 -4.15
N ILE A 126 1.25 10.55 -4.37
CA ILE A 126 1.44 9.86 -5.67
C ILE A 126 0.76 10.61 -6.82
N LYS A 127 -0.47 11.10 -6.59
CA LYS A 127 -1.21 11.84 -7.62
C LYS A 127 -0.54 13.17 -7.94
N ASP A 128 0.06 13.83 -6.96
CA ASP A 128 0.75 15.09 -7.16
C ASP A 128 2.10 14.89 -7.84
N ASP A 129 2.82 13.81 -7.54
CA ASP A 129 4.03 13.39 -8.26
C ASP A 129 3.75 13.08 -9.75
N LEU A 130 2.56 12.56 -10.08
CA LEU A 130 2.18 12.21 -11.46
C LEU A 130 1.77 13.40 -12.36
N LYS A 131 1.69 14.62 -11.83
CA LYS A 131 1.27 15.82 -12.58
C LYS A 131 2.44 16.55 -13.22
#